data_AF-A0A8T0QM37-F1
#
_entry.id   AF-A0A8T0QM37-F1
#
_cell.length_a   1.000
_cell.length_b   1.000
_cell.length_c   1.000
_cell.angle_alpha   90.00
_cell.angle_beta   90.00
_cell.angle_gamma   90.00
#
_symmetry.space_group_name_H-M   'P 1'
#
loop_
_entity.id
_entity.type
_entity.pdbx_description
1 polymer ?
#
loop_
_entity_poly.entity_id
_entity_poly.type
_entity_poly.pdbx_seq_one_letter_code
_entity_poly.pdbx_strand_id
1 'polypeptide(L)'
;MDLHKNGNNGSCPSSCGPLTEYYIPDYILKPDSEPVIIDNAPCCPVVVFINSRSGGQLGSSLIKTYRELLNEAQVFDLSEESPDKVLHRLYCNFEKLKCNGDLLAIQVQKSLRLIVAGGDGTASWLLGVVSDLKLSHPPPVATVPLGTGNNLPFSFGWGKKNPATDQAAVKSFLGKVKRAREMNIDSWHIIMRMRIPQEGPCDPIAPLDLPHSLHAFHRVSDCDSLNVEGYHTFRGGFWNYFSMGMDAQVSYEFHSERKRNPEKFKNQLTNQGTYAKLGLKQGWFAASLTHPSSRNIAQLAKVKIIKRPGGQWEELKIPRSIRSIICLNLPSFSGGLNPWGTPSTRKVQDRDLTAPYVDDGLIEVVGFRDAWHGLVLLAPNGHGTRLAQAHRIRFEFHKGAAEHTFMRIDGEPWKQPLPKEDDTVVVEISHLRQVAMLASDPCKSKSVNDPSSPSCHGHDDDDSNSLEDEDEWVDGRKKFGAAATFKIPDEVDIAHLS
;
A
#
# COMPACT_ATOMS: atom_id res chain seq x y z
N MET A 1 8.58 -53.64 -55.20
CA MET A 1 8.84 -52.18 -55.14
C MET A 1 8.06 -51.66 -53.96
N ASP A 2 8.81 -51.52 -52.88
CA ASP A 2 8.39 -51.21 -51.53
C ASP A 2 7.80 -49.80 -51.40
N LEU A 3 6.78 -49.66 -50.56
CA LEU A 3 6.51 -48.42 -49.85
C LEU A 3 6.25 -48.77 -48.38
N HIS A 4 7.33 -48.66 -47.61
CA HIS A 4 7.37 -48.79 -46.15
C HIS A 4 6.47 -47.75 -45.49
N LYS A 5 5.59 -48.23 -44.60
CA LYS A 5 5.03 -47.46 -43.48
C LYS A 5 6.17 -47.16 -42.50
N ASN A 6 6.35 -45.91 -42.12
CA ASN A 6 7.01 -45.54 -40.87
C ASN A 6 6.15 -44.52 -40.15
N GLY A 7 5.56 -44.97 -39.03
CA GLY A 7 4.97 -44.07 -38.05
C GLY A 7 6.08 -43.35 -37.30
N ASN A 8 5.86 -42.08 -37.01
CA ASN A 8 6.63 -41.38 -36.00
C ASN A 8 5.63 -40.70 -35.05
N ASN A 9 5.33 -41.39 -33.95
CA ASN A 9 4.71 -40.81 -32.78
C ASN A 9 5.71 -39.80 -32.20
N GLY A 10 5.53 -38.52 -32.53
CA GLY A 10 6.16 -37.43 -31.80
C GLY A 10 5.57 -37.38 -30.40
N SER A 11 6.27 -37.98 -29.44
CA SER A 11 6.01 -37.83 -28.02
C SER A 11 6.00 -36.35 -27.63
N CYS A 12 4.92 -35.91 -27.00
CA CYS A 12 4.90 -34.65 -26.25
C CYS A 12 6.09 -34.62 -25.28
N PRO A 13 6.85 -33.53 -25.17
CA PRO A 13 7.76 -33.38 -24.04
C PRO A 13 6.89 -33.27 -22.78
N SER A 14 6.97 -34.34 -22.00
CA SER A 14 7.00 -34.40 -20.53
C SER A 14 6.58 -33.14 -19.76
N SER A 15 5.67 -33.34 -18.81
CA SER A 15 5.33 -32.42 -17.72
C SER A 15 6.54 -31.58 -17.28
N CYS A 16 6.48 -30.29 -17.55
CA CYS A 16 7.54 -29.35 -17.23
C CYS A 16 7.67 -29.26 -15.70
N GLY A 17 8.81 -29.69 -15.15
CA GLY A 17 9.11 -29.49 -13.74
C GLY A 17 9.14 -28.00 -13.36
N PRO A 18 9.36 -27.67 -12.08
CA PRO A 18 9.41 -26.30 -11.60
C PRO A 18 10.37 -25.45 -12.44
N LEU A 19 10.00 -24.19 -12.67
CA LEU A 19 10.84 -23.25 -13.41
C LEU A 19 12.12 -22.98 -12.61
N THR A 20 13.22 -23.63 -12.99
CA THR A 20 14.49 -23.65 -12.25
C THR A 20 15.06 -22.26 -11.96
N GLU A 21 14.79 -21.28 -12.83
CA GLU A 21 15.23 -19.89 -12.66
C GLU A 21 14.66 -19.19 -11.41
N TYR A 22 13.53 -19.69 -10.91
CA TYR A 22 12.76 -19.10 -9.80
C TYR A 22 12.71 -20.02 -8.57
N TYR A 23 13.25 -21.23 -8.68
CA TYR A 23 13.06 -22.31 -7.72
C TYR A 23 13.82 -22.04 -6.41
N ILE A 24 13.11 -22.14 -5.28
CA ILE A 24 13.72 -22.09 -3.94
C ILE A 24 13.57 -23.48 -3.29
N PRO A 25 14.66 -24.08 -2.77
CA PRO A 25 14.65 -25.38 -2.10
C PRO A 25 13.80 -25.41 -0.84
N ASP A 26 13.25 -26.58 -0.52
CA ASP A 26 12.40 -26.75 0.66
C ASP A 26 13.12 -26.43 1.97
N TYR A 27 14.37 -26.82 2.15
CA TYR A 27 15.12 -26.56 3.39
C TYR A 27 15.33 -25.06 3.68
N ILE A 28 15.26 -24.20 2.64
CA ILE A 28 15.29 -22.74 2.80
C ILE A 28 13.92 -22.22 3.26
N LEU A 29 12.83 -22.79 2.77
CA LEU A 29 11.45 -22.35 3.04
C LEU A 29 10.86 -22.97 4.32
N LYS A 30 11.30 -24.19 4.66
CA LYS A 30 10.86 -25.05 5.75
C LYS A 30 12.09 -25.50 6.55
N PRO A 31 12.34 -24.92 7.74
CA PRO A 31 13.54 -25.19 8.53
C PRO A 31 13.79 -26.67 8.89
N ASP A 32 12.74 -27.49 8.89
CA ASP A 32 12.80 -28.91 9.27
C ASP A 32 13.03 -29.86 8.08
N SER A 33 13.15 -29.34 6.84
CA SER A 33 13.38 -30.16 5.65
C SER A 33 14.86 -30.49 5.46
N GLU A 34 15.13 -31.65 4.86
CA GLU A 34 16.50 -32.11 4.63
C GLU A 34 17.24 -31.20 3.63
N PRO A 35 18.50 -30.82 3.91
CA PRO A 35 19.31 -30.04 2.99
C PRO A 35 19.55 -30.78 1.67
N VAL A 36 19.46 -30.06 0.55
CA VAL A 36 19.71 -30.60 -0.79
C VAL A 36 20.86 -29.84 -1.42
N ILE A 37 21.81 -30.56 -2.03
CA ILE A 37 22.92 -29.96 -2.78
C ILE A 37 22.39 -29.48 -4.13
N ILE A 38 22.53 -28.18 -4.41
CA ILE A 38 22.16 -27.58 -5.68
C ILE A 38 23.34 -26.78 -6.21
N ASP A 39 23.75 -27.08 -7.43
CA ASP A 39 24.98 -26.56 -8.02
C ASP A 39 24.90 -25.07 -8.39
N ASN A 40 23.71 -24.54 -8.68
CA ASN A 40 23.53 -23.16 -9.12
C ASN A 40 22.34 -22.50 -8.41
N ALA A 41 22.56 -21.30 -7.88
CA ALA A 41 21.49 -20.50 -7.31
C ALA A 41 20.51 -20.02 -8.40
N PRO A 42 19.22 -19.94 -8.09
CA PRO A 42 18.22 -19.35 -8.99
C PRO A 42 18.59 -17.88 -9.26
N CYS A 43 18.45 -17.44 -10.52
CA CYS A 43 18.74 -16.05 -10.89
C CYS A 43 17.67 -15.05 -10.42
N CYS A 44 16.46 -15.53 -10.15
CA CYS A 44 15.32 -14.70 -9.74
C CYS A 44 14.40 -15.49 -8.79
N PRO A 45 14.85 -15.88 -7.59
CA PRO A 45 14.00 -16.59 -6.64
C PRO A 45 12.78 -15.75 -6.28
N VAL A 46 11.60 -16.38 -6.24
CA VAL A 46 10.34 -15.70 -5.91
C VAL A 46 9.61 -16.36 -4.76
N VAL A 47 8.98 -15.55 -3.91
CA VAL A 47 7.95 -16.01 -2.97
C VAL A 47 6.65 -15.32 -3.31
N VAL A 48 5.57 -16.09 -3.40
CA VAL A 48 4.27 -15.65 -3.92
C VAL A 48 3.23 -15.68 -2.82
N PHE A 49 2.66 -14.52 -2.52
CA PHE A 49 1.54 -14.33 -1.61
C PHE A 49 0.25 -14.09 -2.40
N ILE A 50 -0.78 -14.89 -2.18
CA ILE A 50 -2.03 -14.78 -2.93
C ILE A 50 -3.20 -14.73 -1.96
N ASN A 51 -4.07 -13.74 -2.09
CA ASN A 51 -5.36 -13.76 -1.42
C ASN A 51 -6.37 -14.54 -2.27
N SER A 52 -6.69 -15.77 -1.87
CA SER A 52 -7.58 -16.66 -2.63
C SER A 52 -8.98 -16.09 -2.88
N ARG A 53 -9.45 -15.19 -2.00
CA ARG A 53 -10.77 -14.52 -2.12
C ARG A 53 -10.77 -13.34 -3.09
N SER A 54 -9.61 -12.89 -3.56
CA SER A 54 -9.50 -11.75 -4.48
C SER A 54 -9.86 -12.11 -5.93
N GLY A 55 -10.19 -11.09 -6.72
CA GLY A 55 -10.46 -11.23 -8.16
C GLY A 55 -11.75 -11.97 -8.53
N GLY A 56 -12.66 -12.23 -7.59
CA GLY A 56 -13.84 -13.05 -7.86
C GLY A 56 -13.49 -14.55 -7.95
N GLN A 57 -12.62 -15.03 -7.05
CA GLN A 57 -12.06 -16.40 -6.98
C GLN A 57 -10.93 -16.70 -7.97
N LEU A 58 -10.44 -15.71 -8.73
CA LEU A 58 -9.23 -15.87 -9.55
C LEU A 58 -8.00 -16.19 -8.68
N GLY A 59 -7.95 -15.72 -7.43
CA GLY A 59 -6.87 -16.03 -6.49
C GLY A 59 -6.70 -17.53 -6.26
N SER A 60 -7.78 -18.27 -6.02
CA SER A 60 -7.74 -19.74 -5.85
C SER A 60 -7.20 -20.46 -7.09
N SER A 61 -7.57 -20.01 -8.29
CA SER A 61 -7.04 -20.57 -9.54
C SER A 61 -5.56 -20.27 -9.71
N LEU A 62 -5.13 -19.04 -9.40
CA LEU A 62 -3.72 -18.65 -9.45
C LEU A 62 -2.84 -19.46 -8.49
N ILE A 63 -3.31 -19.75 -7.27
CA ILE A 63 -2.58 -20.59 -6.33
C ILE A 63 -2.24 -21.94 -6.96
N LYS A 64 -3.22 -22.60 -7.58
CA LYS A 64 -3.00 -23.89 -8.26
C LYS A 64 -1.94 -23.77 -9.35
N THR A 65 -2.08 -22.77 -10.22
CA THR A 65 -1.16 -22.58 -11.34
C THR A 65 0.25 -22.20 -10.90
N TYR A 66 0.42 -21.37 -9.87
CA TYR A 66 1.74 -21.07 -9.31
C TYR A 66 2.37 -22.30 -8.66
N ARG A 67 1.61 -23.14 -7.94
CA ARG A 67 2.10 -24.40 -7.34
C ARG A 67 2.45 -25.47 -8.37
N GLU A 68 1.85 -25.44 -9.56
CA GLU A 68 2.25 -26.29 -10.69
C GLU A 68 3.59 -25.85 -11.33
N LEU A 69 3.91 -24.55 -11.26
CA LEU A 69 5.05 -23.96 -11.96
C LEU A 69 6.27 -23.68 -11.07
N LEU A 70 6.06 -23.55 -9.76
CA LEU A 70 7.07 -23.26 -8.74
C LEU A 70 7.07 -24.38 -7.69
N ASN A 71 8.01 -24.35 -6.74
CA ASN A 71 7.88 -25.18 -5.55
C ASN A 71 6.60 -24.78 -4.79
N GLU A 72 5.79 -25.76 -4.38
CA GLU A 72 4.56 -25.53 -3.62
C GLU A 72 4.81 -24.70 -2.34
N ALA A 73 5.98 -24.91 -1.70
CA ALA A 73 6.39 -24.16 -0.52
C ALA A 73 6.69 -22.68 -0.78
N GLN A 74 6.78 -22.23 -2.05
CA GLN A 74 6.96 -20.83 -2.43
C GLN A 74 5.64 -20.06 -2.52
N VAL A 75 4.49 -20.73 -2.43
CA VAL A 75 3.16 -20.16 -2.72
C VAL A 75 2.24 -20.21 -1.50
N PHE A 76 2.03 -19.04 -0.89
CA PHE A 76 1.28 -18.86 0.35
C PHE A 76 -0.11 -18.26 0.08
N ASP A 77 -1.15 -18.90 0.62
CA ASP A 77 -2.50 -18.32 0.67
C ASP A 77 -2.61 -17.42 1.90
N LEU A 78 -2.84 -16.13 1.66
CA LEU A 78 -2.99 -15.11 2.70
C LEU A 78 -4.24 -15.28 3.57
N SER A 79 -5.19 -16.13 3.16
CA SER A 79 -6.33 -16.51 3.99
C SER A 79 -6.03 -17.64 4.97
N GLU A 80 -4.92 -18.36 4.77
CA GLU A 80 -4.46 -19.46 5.62
C GLU A 80 -3.33 -19.01 6.55
N GLU A 81 -2.34 -18.27 6.02
CA GLU A 81 -1.18 -17.81 6.77
C GLU A 81 -0.88 -16.33 6.49
N SER A 82 -0.62 -15.56 7.55
CA SER A 82 -0.32 -14.13 7.43
C SER A 82 1.13 -13.88 6.96
N PRO A 83 1.39 -12.79 6.18
CA PRO A 83 2.70 -12.55 5.61
C PRO A 83 3.81 -12.37 6.65
N ASP A 84 3.49 -11.83 7.83
CA ASP A 84 4.44 -11.63 8.93
C ASP A 84 4.99 -12.96 9.46
N LYS A 85 4.14 -13.98 9.63
CA LYS A 85 4.56 -15.32 10.05
C LYS A 85 5.46 -15.97 9.00
N VAL A 86 5.09 -15.87 7.73
CA VAL A 86 5.85 -16.42 6.60
C VAL A 86 7.23 -15.76 6.50
N LEU A 87 7.27 -14.43 6.43
CA LEU A 87 8.53 -13.68 6.28
C LEU A 87 9.42 -13.81 7.51
N HIS A 88 8.85 -13.82 8.72
CA HIS A 88 9.60 -14.09 9.95
C HIS A 88 10.28 -15.46 9.89
N ARG A 89 9.52 -16.52 9.61
CA ARG A 89 10.07 -17.88 9.49
C ARG A 89 11.16 -17.95 8.42
N LEU A 90 10.91 -17.37 7.25
CA LEU A 90 11.85 -17.39 6.14
C LEU A 90 13.16 -16.65 6.45
N TYR A 91 13.08 -15.43 6.99
CA TYR A 91 14.27 -14.64 7.29
C TYR A 91 15.04 -15.15 8.50
N CYS A 92 14.37 -15.66 9.55
CA CYS A 92 15.06 -16.37 10.62
C CYS A 92 15.84 -17.58 10.09
N ASN A 93 15.27 -18.31 9.12
CA ASN A 93 15.97 -19.44 8.51
C ASN A 93 17.13 -18.99 7.61
N PHE A 94 16.99 -17.90 6.86
CA PHE A 94 18.11 -17.32 6.10
C PHE A 94 19.29 -16.97 7.01
N GLU A 95 19.05 -16.29 8.13
CA GLU A 95 20.14 -15.95 9.06
C GLU A 95 20.76 -17.20 9.69
N LYS A 96 19.96 -18.21 10.08
CA LYS A 96 20.47 -19.50 10.57
C LYS A 96 21.36 -20.20 9.52
N LEU A 97 20.90 -20.29 8.28
CA LEU A 97 21.64 -20.94 7.19
C LEU A 97 22.92 -20.17 6.82
N LYS A 98 22.86 -18.84 6.84
CA LYS A 98 24.01 -17.97 6.64
C LYS A 98 25.08 -18.16 7.72
N CYS A 99 24.68 -18.26 9.00
CA CYS A 99 25.60 -18.58 10.09
C CYS A 99 26.25 -19.96 9.93
N ASN A 100 25.56 -20.90 9.30
CA ASN A 100 26.09 -22.24 8.98
C ASN A 100 26.92 -22.27 7.69
N GLY A 101 27.14 -21.14 7.01
CA GLY A 101 27.95 -21.05 5.80
C GLY A 101 27.24 -21.46 4.50
N ASP A 102 25.91 -21.50 4.48
CA ASP A 102 25.15 -21.85 3.27
C ASP A 102 25.18 -20.70 2.24
N LEU A 103 26.00 -20.87 1.21
CA LEU A 103 26.17 -19.89 0.13
C LEU A 103 24.91 -19.74 -0.73
N LEU A 104 24.12 -20.81 -0.91
CA LEU A 104 22.90 -20.78 -1.70
C LEU A 104 21.84 -19.91 -0.99
N ALA A 105 21.68 -20.08 0.32
CA ALA A 105 20.76 -19.28 1.13
C ALA A 105 21.10 -17.77 1.05
N ILE A 106 22.39 -17.42 1.12
CA ILE A 106 22.87 -16.04 0.99
C ILE A 106 22.54 -15.46 -0.39
N GLN A 107 22.80 -16.21 -1.46
CA GLN A 107 22.51 -15.78 -2.84
C GLN A 107 21.00 -15.64 -3.09
N VAL A 108 20.20 -16.58 -2.56
CA VAL A 108 18.74 -16.53 -2.64
C VAL A 108 18.20 -15.31 -1.89
N GLN A 109 18.63 -15.06 -0.65
CA GLN A 109 18.19 -13.90 0.13
C GLN A 109 18.49 -12.59 -0.61
N LYS A 110 19.67 -12.47 -1.22
CA LYS A 110 20.11 -11.26 -1.94
C LYS A 110 19.31 -10.97 -3.21
N SER A 111 18.79 -12.00 -3.88
CA SER A 111 18.08 -11.88 -5.17
C SER A 111 16.57 -12.16 -5.07
N LEU A 112 16.07 -12.37 -3.86
CA LEU A 112 14.67 -12.69 -3.59
C LEU A 112 13.74 -11.57 -4.03
N ARG A 113 12.68 -11.93 -4.73
CA ARG A 113 11.58 -11.04 -5.11
C ARG A 113 10.28 -11.55 -4.53
N LEU A 114 9.41 -10.64 -4.07
CA LEU A 114 8.08 -11.00 -3.61
C LEU A 114 7.05 -10.70 -4.70
N ILE A 115 6.05 -11.57 -4.81
CA ILE A 115 4.87 -11.34 -5.64
C ILE A 115 3.66 -11.35 -4.71
N VAL A 116 2.81 -10.32 -4.79
CA VAL A 116 1.53 -10.28 -4.08
C VAL A 116 0.38 -10.18 -5.06
N ALA A 117 -0.57 -11.11 -4.97
CA ALA A 117 -1.77 -11.13 -5.79
C ALA A 117 -3.01 -10.84 -4.96
N GLY A 118 -3.61 -9.68 -5.20
CA GLY A 118 -4.73 -9.16 -4.41
C GLY A 118 -5.22 -7.79 -4.90
N GLY A 119 -6.03 -7.12 -4.08
CA GLY A 119 -6.31 -5.70 -4.24
C GLY A 119 -5.24 -4.81 -3.60
N ASP A 120 -5.39 -3.49 -3.73
CA ASP A 120 -4.44 -2.51 -3.17
C ASP A 120 -4.24 -2.70 -1.65
N GLY A 121 -5.28 -2.98 -0.87
CA GLY A 121 -5.16 -3.29 0.57
C GLY A 121 -4.35 -4.55 0.89
N THR A 122 -4.46 -5.62 0.06
CA THR A 122 -3.63 -6.83 0.22
C THR A 122 -2.16 -6.56 -0.07
N ALA A 123 -1.87 -5.76 -1.10
CA ALA A 123 -0.50 -5.35 -1.40
C ALA A 123 0.08 -4.48 -0.28
N SER A 124 -0.71 -3.52 0.22
CA SER A 124 -0.32 -2.61 1.29
C SER A 124 -0.08 -3.34 2.61
N TRP A 125 -0.84 -4.41 2.89
CA TRP A 125 -0.58 -5.28 4.03
C TRP A 125 0.81 -5.93 3.96
N LEU A 126 1.18 -6.53 2.81
CA LEU A 126 2.51 -7.12 2.64
C LEU A 126 3.61 -6.05 2.75
N LEU A 127 3.43 -4.88 2.13
CA LEU A 127 4.39 -3.77 2.21
C LEU A 127 4.58 -3.29 3.66
N GLY A 128 3.49 -3.21 4.43
CA GLY A 128 3.52 -2.91 5.87
C GLY A 128 4.33 -3.92 6.66
N VAL A 129 4.15 -5.22 6.40
CA VAL A 129 4.94 -6.27 7.05
C VAL A 129 6.42 -6.16 6.68
N VAL A 130 6.75 -5.99 5.40
CA VAL A 130 8.15 -5.85 4.94
C VAL A 130 8.82 -4.65 5.62
N SER A 131 8.12 -3.53 5.74
CA SER A 131 8.62 -2.34 6.43
C SER A 131 8.80 -2.55 7.95
N ASP A 132 7.85 -3.22 8.61
CA ASP A 132 7.87 -3.42 10.07
C ASP A 132 8.91 -4.43 10.55
N LEU A 133 9.25 -5.40 9.71
CA LEU A 133 10.24 -6.44 10.01
C LEU A 133 11.68 -5.91 9.96
N LYS A 134 11.95 -4.73 9.37
CA LYS A 134 13.30 -4.12 9.30
C LYS A 134 14.37 -5.12 8.82
N LEU A 135 14.04 -5.85 7.76
CA LEU A 135 14.91 -6.88 7.18
C LEU A 135 16.22 -6.27 6.72
N SER A 136 17.34 -6.99 6.86
CA SER A 136 18.67 -6.52 6.43
C SER A 136 18.72 -6.25 4.92
N HIS A 137 18.07 -7.12 4.15
CA HIS A 137 17.89 -7.00 2.70
C HIS A 137 16.39 -7.19 2.40
N PRO A 138 15.58 -6.11 2.47
CA PRO A 138 14.16 -6.19 2.18
C PRO A 138 13.95 -6.48 0.69
N PRO A 139 13.15 -7.50 0.33
CA PRO A 139 12.99 -7.91 -1.06
C PRO A 139 11.97 -7.00 -1.77
N PRO A 140 12.21 -6.64 -3.05
CA PRO A 140 11.28 -5.78 -3.77
C PRO A 140 9.98 -6.53 -4.12
N VAL A 141 8.86 -5.81 -4.14
CA VAL A 141 7.51 -6.40 -4.28
C VAL A 141 6.90 -6.11 -5.66
N ALA A 142 6.45 -7.14 -6.37
CA ALA A 142 5.60 -7.04 -7.55
C ALA A 142 4.13 -7.29 -7.19
N THR A 143 3.22 -6.50 -7.75
CA THR A 143 1.78 -6.58 -7.46
C THR A 143 1.00 -7.13 -8.66
N VAL A 144 0.25 -8.21 -8.45
CA VAL A 144 -0.68 -8.78 -9.43
C VAL A 144 -2.09 -8.17 -9.20
N PRO A 145 -2.68 -7.50 -10.20
CA PRO A 145 -3.96 -6.80 -10.05
C PRO A 145 -5.14 -7.77 -9.92
N LEU A 146 -5.61 -8.08 -8.71
CA LEU A 146 -6.84 -8.87 -8.47
C LEU A 146 -7.96 -8.06 -7.81
N GLY A 147 -7.75 -6.76 -7.59
CA GLY A 147 -8.75 -5.84 -7.04
C GLY A 147 -9.67 -5.21 -8.09
N THR A 148 -10.54 -4.31 -7.63
CA THR A 148 -11.40 -3.51 -8.52
C THR A 148 -10.72 -2.21 -8.96
N GLY A 149 -9.97 -1.56 -8.06
CA GLY A 149 -9.25 -0.30 -8.29
C GLY A 149 -7.88 -0.50 -8.95
N ASN A 150 -7.01 -1.29 -8.32
CA ASN A 150 -5.69 -1.71 -8.84
C ASN A 150 -4.78 -0.51 -9.14
N ASN A 151 -4.65 0.43 -8.22
CA ASN A 151 -3.80 1.62 -8.40
C ASN A 151 -2.32 1.29 -8.27
N LEU A 152 -1.92 0.50 -7.26
CA LEU A 152 -0.52 0.09 -7.08
C LEU A 152 0.01 -0.64 -8.34
N PRO A 153 -0.62 -1.74 -8.78
CA PRO A 153 -0.17 -2.43 -10.00
C PRO A 153 -0.24 -1.55 -11.24
N PHE A 154 -1.22 -0.65 -11.36
CA PHE A 154 -1.27 0.29 -12.48
C PHE A 154 -0.10 1.29 -12.47
N SER A 155 0.22 1.86 -11.30
CA SER A 155 1.26 2.90 -11.16
C SER A 155 2.64 2.34 -11.50
N PHE A 156 2.90 1.09 -11.12
CA PHE A 156 4.16 0.38 -11.38
C PHE A 156 4.17 -0.46 -12.66
N GLY A 157 3.18 -0.30 -13.55
CA GLY A 157 3.18 -0.88 -14.89
C GLY A 157 2.82 -2.37 -14.99
N TRP A 158 2.26 -2.96 -13.94
CA TRP A 158 1.71 -4.32 -13.93
C TRP A 158 0.32 -4.42 -14.59
N GLY A 159 -0.31 -3.27 -14.81
CA GLY A 159 -1.60 -3.15 -15.47
C GLY A 159 -2.78 -3.05 -14.50
N LYS A 160 -3.95 -2.72 -15.05
CA LYS A 160 -5.18 -2.46 -14.27
C LYS A 160 -6.12 -3.66 -14.21
N LYS A 161 -6.12 -4.50 -15.24
CA LYS A 161 -7.10 -5.57 -15.42
C LYS A 161 -6.64 -6.83 -14.71
N ASN A 162 -7.61 -7.59 -14.20
CA ASN A 162 -7.34 -8.93 -13.69
C ASN A 162 -6.63 -9.78 -14.76
N PRO A 163 -5.53 -10.48 -14.41
CA PRO A 163 -4.84 -11.34 -15.35
C PRO A 163 -5.65 -12.60 -15.64
N ALA A 164 -5.31 -13.26 -16.75
CA ALA A 164 -5.67 -14.66 -16.92
C ALA A 164 -4.88 -15.53 -15.92
N THR A 165 -5.43 -16.68 -15.56
CA THR A 165 -4.88 -17.56 -14.52
C THR A 165 -4.25 -18.82 -15.08
N ASP A 166 -4.13 -18.96 -16.40
CA ASP A 166 -3.47 -20.11 -17.03
C ASP A 166 -1.94 -20.04 -16.92
N GLN A 167 -1.28 -21.16 -17.19
CA GLN A 167 0.18 -21.27 -17.08
C GLN A 167 0.93 -20.29 -18.00
N ALA A 168 0.41 -19.98 -19.19
CA ALA A 168 1.08 -19.07 -20.12
C ALA A 168 1.03 -17.63 -19.59
N ALA A 169 -0.10 -17.22 -19.02
CA ALA A 169 -0.24 -15.92 -18.35
C ALA A 169 0.70 -15.79 -17.14
N VAL A 170 0.79 -16.82 -16.29
CA VAL A 170 1.70 -16.82 -15.13
C VAL A 170 3.17 -16.79 -15.56
N LYS A 171 3.57 -17.61 -16.55
CA LYS A 171 4.94 -17.58 -17.11
C LYS A 171 5.28 -16.21 -17.70
N SER A 172 4.34 -15.59 -18.42
CA SER A 172 4.51 -14.23 -18.96
C SER A 172 4.71 -13.20 -17.85
N PHE A 173 3.94 -13.29 -16.76
CA PHE A 173 4.09 -12.43 -15.59
C PHE A 173 5.45 -12.63 -14.90
N LEU A 174 5.86 -13.87 -14.64
CA LEU A 174 7.18 -14.20 -14.08
C LEU A 174 8.33 -13.65 -14.94
N GLY A 175 8.21 -13.75 -16.28
CA GLY A 175 9.18 -13.16 -17.19
C GLY A 175 9.25 -11.63 -17.09
N LYS A 176 8.14 -10.95 -16.82
CA LYS A 176 8.14 -9.51 -16.51
C LYS A 176 8.77 -9.23 -15.14
N VAL A 177 8.44 -10.03 -14.12
CA VAL A 177 9.05 -9.94 -12.79
C VAL A 177 10.56 -10.04 -12.87
N LYS A 178 11.12 -10.97 -13.67
CA LYS A 178 12.57 -11.11 -13.87
C LYS A 178 13.23 -9.86 -14.47
N ARG A 179 12.56 -9.20 -15.42
CA ARG A 179 13.09 -7.99 -16.10
C ARG A 179 12.76 -6.68 -15.40
N ALA A 180 11.88 -6.70 -14.40
CA ALA A 180 11.46 -5.50 -13.70
C ALA A 180 12.63 -4.84 -12.97
N ARG A 181 12.63 -3.51 -12.96
CA ARG A 181 13.57 -2.71 -12.21
C ARG A 181 13.05 -2.46 -10.81
N GLU A 182 13.95 -2.23 -9.87
CA GLU A 182 13.60 -1.80 -8.52
C GLU A 182 13.34 -0.29 -8.53
N MET A 183 12.30 0.13 -7.80
CA MET A 183 11.92 1.51 -7.59
C MET A 183 11.45 1.66 -6.15
N ASN A 184 12.05 2.59 -5.42
CA ASN A 184 11.60 2.89 -4.06
C ASN A 184 10.27 3.63 -4.10
N ILE A 185 9.47 3.41 -3.07
CA ILE A 185 8.24 4.14 -2.81
C ILE A 185 8.19 4.55 -1.35
N ASP A 186 7.81 5.79 -1.10
CA ASP A 186 7.55 6.34 0.22
C ASP A 186 6.39 5.63 0.90
N SER A 187 6.55 5.45 2.19
CA SER A 187 5.62 4.77 3.08
C SER A 187 5.11 5.79 4.08
N TRP A 188 3.80 5.99 4.12
CA TRP A 188 3.16 7.03 4.91
C TRP A 188 2.54 6.45 6.17
N HIS A 189 2.96 6.96 7.31
CA HIS A 189 2.42 6.59 8.62
C HIS A 189 1.24 7.48 8.95
N ILE A 190 0.12 6.86 9.30
CA ILE A 190 -1.06 7.53 9.83
C ILE A 190 -1.19 7.22 11.31
N ILE A 191 -1.40 8.24 12.12
CA ILE A 191 -1.73 8.14 13.54
C ILE A 191 -3.07 8.83 13.76
N MET A 192 -4.03 8.11 14.31
CA MET A 192 -5.32 8.63 14.71
C MET A 192 -5.48 8.51 16.22
N ARG A 193 -5.76 9.63 16.90
CA ARG A 193 -6.03 9.67 18.34
C ARG A 193 -7.49 10.06 18.55
N MET A 194 -8.22 9.28 19.34
CA MET A 194 -9.61 9.56 19.70
C MET A 194 -9.99 8.89 21.02
N ARG A 195 -11.00 9.43 21.73
CA ARG A 195 -11.60 8.77 22.89
C ARG A 195 -12.44 7.56 22.48
N ILE A 196 -12.49 6.51 23.31
CA ILE A 196 -13.46 5.42 23.12
C ILE A 196 -14.87 5.97 23.37
N PRO A 197 -15.83 5.76 22.45
CA PRO A 197 -17.23 6.05 22.74
C PRO A 197 -17.74 5.15 23.89
N GLN A 198 -18.11 5.71 25.04
CA GLN A 198 -18.61 4.95 26.20
C GLN A 198 -20.04 4.41 26.04
N GLU A 199 -20.82 4.90 25.06
CA GLU A 199 -22.17 4.42 24.76
C GLU A 199 -22.42 4.33 23.24
N GLY A 200 -22.93 3.19 22.80
CA GLY A 200 -23.21 2.84 21.40
C GLY A 200 -22.98 1.34 21.15
N PRO A 201 -23.31 0.77 19.97
CA PRO A 201 -23.13 -0.65 19.66
C PRO A 201 -21.65 -1.10 19.53
N CYS A 202 -20.72 -0.43 20.23
CA CYS A 202 -19.28 -0.55 20.03
C CYS A 202 -18.48 -0.56 21.34
N ASP A 203 -18.90 -1.34 22.35
CA ASP A 203 -18.01 -1.68 23.48
C ASP A 203 -18.04 -3.19 23.79
N PRO A 204 -16.88 -3.84 24.04
CA PRO A 204 -15.53 -3.29 24.12
C PRO A 204 -14.87 -3.32 22.73
N ILE A 205 -14.99 -2.24 21.95
CA ILE A 205 -14.42 -2.07 20.60
C ILE A 205 -14.51 -3.36 19.74
N ALA A 206 -15.73 -3.93 19.61
CA ALA A 206 -16.03 -4.70 18.40
C ALA A 206 -16.00 -3.68 17.24
N PRO A 207 -15.13 -3.91 16.25
CA PRO A 207 -14.25 -2.87 15.77
C PRO A 207 -15.10 -1.86 15.00
N LEU A 208 -14.79 -0.56 15.12
CA LEU A 208 -14.81 0.26 13.90
C LEU A 208 -14.23 -0.65 12.83
N ASP A 209 -14.96 -0.98 11.76
CA ASP A 209 -14.48 -1.82 10.65
C ASP A 209 -13.29 -1.11 9.99
N LEU A 210 -12.19 -0.99 10.74
CA LEU A 210 -11.01 -0.23 10.43
C LEU A 210 -10.28 -1.03 9.35
N PRO A 211 -9.61 -0.32 8.45
CA PRO A 211 -8.71 -0.95 7.51
C PRO A 211 -7.76 -1.93 8.20
N HIS A 212 -7.43 -3.04 7.54
CA HIS A 212 -6.43 -3.99 8.02
C HIS A 212 -5.06 -3.34 8.22
N SER A 213 -4.83 -2.18 7.62
CA SER A 213 -3.62 -1.38 7.76
C SER A 213 -3.62 -0.47 8.98
N LEU A 214 -4.73 -0.37 9.74
CA LEU A 214 -4.87 0.45 10.95
C LEU A 214 -5.06 -0.42 12.19
N HIS A 215 -4.17 -0.27 13.17
CA HIS A 215 -4.12 -1.09 14.37
C HIS A 215 -4.21 -0.22 15.63
N ALA A 216 -4.99 -0.67 16.62
CA ALA A 216 -4.99 -0.06 17.94
C ALA A 216 -3.63 -0.30 18.63
N PHE A 217 -3.07 0.75 19.23
CA PHE A 217 -1.79 0.73 19.90
C PHE A 217 -1.94 1.35 21.30
N HIS A 218 -1.68 0.52 22.32
CA HIS A 218 -1.95 0.83 23.73
C HIS A 218 -0.73 1.32 24.52
N ARG A 219 0.43 1.54 23.87
CA ARG A 219 1.63 2.06 24.55
C ARG A 219 1.93 3.47 24.09
N VAL A 220 1.38 4.45 24.77
CA VAL A 220 1.79 5.84 24.57
C VAL A 220 2.66 6.23 25.76
N SER A 221 3.81 6.88 25.50
CA SER A 221 4.71 7.35 26.55
C SER A 221 3.98 8.34 27.47
N ASP A 222 4.33 8.34 28.76
CA ASP A 222 3.74 9.22 29.78
C ASP A 222 4.00 10.71 29.51
N CYS A 223 4.93 11.04 28.61
CA CYS A 223 5.26 12.41 28.25
C CYS A 223 4.33 13.03 27.19
N ASP A 224 3.34 12.31 26.63
CA ASP A 224 2.49 12.86 25.56
C ASP A 224 1.46 13.79 26.17
N SER A 225 1.56 15.08 25.87
CA SER A 225 0.52 16.04 26.24
C SER A 225 -0.88 15.67 25.69
N LEU A 226 -0.95 14.80 24.67
CA LEU A 226 -2.19 14.28 24.09
C LEU A 226 -2.57 12.86 24.59
N ASN A 227 -1.75 12.22 25.43
CA ASN A 227 -2.04 10.92 26.06
C ASN A 227 -2.88 11.15 27.33
N VAL A 228 -4.16 11.42 27.10
CA VAL A 228 -5.14 11.60 28.18
C VAL A 228 -5.85 10.29 28.44
N GLU A 229 -6.08 9.97 29.71
CA GLU A 229 -6.83 8.78 30.12
C GLU A 229 -8.17 8.67 29.36
N GLY A 230 -8.41 7.50 28.74
CA GLY A 230 -9.58 7.24 27.90
C GLY A 230 -9.39 7.46 26.38
N TYR A 231 -8.24 7.96 25.94
CA TYR A 231 -7.88 8.08 24.52
C TYR A 231 -7.09 6.86 24.01
N HIS A 232 -7.45 6.41 22.80
CA HIS A 232 -6.72 5.36 22.08
C HIS A 232 -5.97 5.96 20.90
N THR A 233 -4.78 5.42 20.67
CA THR A 233 -3.99 5.69 19.47
C THR A 233 -4.15 4.53 18.51
N PHE A 234 -4.59 4.82 17.30
CA PHE A 234 -4.56 3.92 16.16
C PHE A 234 -3.42 4.33 15.25
N ARG A 235 -2.65 3.36 14.78
CA ARG A 235 -1.53 3.61 13.86
C ARG A 235 -1.59 2.69 12.66
N GLY A 236 -1.09 3.14 11.54
CA GLY A 236 -1.14 2.38 10.30
C GLY A 236 -0.26 2.92 9.20
N GLY A 237 -0.07 2.13 8.15
CA GLY A 237 0.74 2.49 6.98
C GLY A 237 -0.08 2.51 5.71
N PHE A 238 0.29 3.37 4.77
CA PHE A 238 -0.29 3.36 3.44
C PHE A 238 0.72 3.74 2.35
N TRP A 239 0.48 3.23 1.14
CA TRP A 239 1.34 3.39 -0.04
C TRP A 239 0.63 4.01 -1.24
N ASN A 240 -0.70 4.14 -1.21
CA ASN A 240 -1.47 4.65 -2.35
C ASN A 240 -2.09 6.01 -2.02
N TYR A 241 -3.03 6.07 -1.07
CA TYR A 241 -3.61 7.33 -0.62
C TYR A 241 -4.41 7.20 0.68
N PHE A 242 -4.57 8.34 1.35
CA PHE A 242 -5.63 8.59 2.33
C PHE A 242 -6.68 9.52 1.71
N SER A 243 -7.98 9.25 1.92
CA SER A 243 -9.05 10.20 1.56
C SER A 243 -10.09 10.36 2.66
N MET A 244 -10.69 11.55 2.71
CA MET A 244 -11.76 11.89 3.64
C MET A 244 -12.85 12.69 2.95
N GLY A 245 -14.10 12.46 3.37
CA GLY A 245 -15.27 13.21 2.94
C GLY A 245 -16.11 12.44 1.91
N MET A 246 -16.67 13.16 0.95
CA MET A 246 -17.69 12.62 0.05
C MET A 246 -17.19 11.47 -0.84
N ASP A 247 -15.89 11.43 -1.18
CA ASP A 247 -15.27 10.32 -1.93
C ASP A 247 -15.21 9.03 -1.10
N ALA A 248 -14.78 9.15 0.16
CA ALA A 248 -14.72 8.04 1.08
C ALA A 248 -16.12 7.49 1.40
N GLN A 249 -17.15 8.35 1.43
CA GLN A 249 -18.54 7.93 1.61
C GLN A 249 -19.03 7.01 0.49
N VAL A 250 -18.76 7.35 -0.78
CA VAL A 250 -19.11 6.49 -1.93
C VAL A 250 -18.42 5.14 -1.82
N SER A 251 -17.15 5.16 -1.43
CA SER A 251 -16.37 3.95 -1.22
C SER A 251 -16.94 3.09 -0.10
N TYR A 252 -17.34 3.70 1.02
CA TYR A 252 -17.94 3.01 2.16
C TYR A 252 -19.23 2.29 1.75
N GLU A 253 -20.16 2.96 1.07
CA GLU A 253 -21.41 2.32 0.63
C GLU A 253 -21.17 1.18 -0.38
N PHE A 254 -20.24 1.37 -1.32
CA PHE A 254 -19.84 0.31 -2.24
C PHE A 254 -19.28 -0.91 -1.49
N HIS A 255 -18.42 -0.67 -0.49
CA HIS A 255 -17.83 -1.73 0.32
C HIS A 255 -18.87 -2.46 1.16
N SER A 256 -19.79 -1.73 1.81
CA SER A 256 -20.90 -2.33 2.56
C SER A 256 -21.81 -3.17 1.66
N GLU A 257 -22.14 -2.69 0.45
CA GLU A 257 -22.96 -3.45 -0.49
C GLU A 257 -22.26 -4.71 -0.98
N ARG A 258 -20.94 -4.63 -1.19
CA ARG A 258 -20.08 -5.78 -1.55
C ARG A 258 -19.98 -6.81 -0.43
N LYS A 259 -19.86 -6.37 0.83
CA LYS A 259 -19.90 -7.26 2.00
C LYS A 259 -21.27 -7.97 2.12
N ARG A 260 -22.36 -7.25 1.84
CA ARG A 260 -23.73 -7.78 1.94
C ARG A 260 -24.12 -8.73 0.81
N ASN A 261 -23.60 -8.53 -0.41
CA ASN A 261 -23.98 -9.29 -1.60
C ASN A 261 -22.76 -9.76 -2.42
N PRO A 262 -21.81 -10.52 -1.84
CA PRO A 262 -20.54 -10.85 -2.49
C PRO A 262 -20.70 -11.54 -3.86
N GLU A 263 -21.81 -12.25 -4.09
CA GLU A 263 -22.14 -12.92 -5.36
C GLU A 263 -22.31 -11.96 -6.55
N LYS A 264 -22.71 -10.71 -6.29
CA LYS A 264 -22.88 -9.67 -7.32
C LYS A 264 -21.57 -9.03 -7.75
N PHE A 265 -20.50 -9.21 -6.97
CA PHE A 265 -19.23 -8.49 -7.13
C PHE A 265 -18.06 -9.34 -7.63
N LYS A 266 -18.34 -10.32 -8.51
CA LYS A 266 -17.33 -11.24 -9.06
C LYS A 266 -16.52 -10.64 -10.22
N ASN A 267 -17.10 -9.70 -10.96
CA ASN A 267 -16.52 -9.19 -12.20
C ASN A 267 -16.01 -7.75 -12.02
N GLN A 268 -14.75 -7.51 -12.36
CA GLN A 268 -14.11 -6.20 -12.20
C GLN A 268 -14.88 -5.06 -12.88
N LEU A 269 -15.34 -5.25 -14.13
CA LEU A 269 -16.10 -4.24 -14.88
C LEU A 269 -17.46 -3.95 -14.26
N THR A 270 -18.17 -5.00 -13.84
CA THR A 270 -19.46 -4.87 -13.15
C THR A 270 -19.29 -4.13 -11.81
N ASN A 271 -18.20 -4.40 -11.10
CA ASN A 271 -17.88 -3.70 -9.85
C ASN A 271 -17.63 -2.21 -10.09
N GLN A 272 -16.85 -1.87 -11.12
CA GLN A 272 -16.60 -0.47 -11.50
C GLN A 272 -17.90 0.24 -11.91
N GLY A 273 -18.79 -0.42 -12.65
CA GLY A 273 -20.10 0.11 -13.02
C GLY A 273 -21.01 0.34 -11.80
N THR A 274 -21.04 -0.59 -10.85
CA THR A 274 -21.80 -0.44 -9.60
C THR A 274 -21.28 0.71 -8.76
N TYR A 275 -19.95 0.89 -8.65
CA TYR A 275 -19.34 2.03 -7.97
C TYR A 275 -19.79 3.35 -8.59
N ALA A 276 -19.74 3.48 -9.92
CA ALA A 276 -20.21 4.67 -10.63
C ALA A 276 -21.71 4.93 -10.39
N LYS A 277 -22.53 3.88 -10.38
CA LYS A 277 -23.98 3.97 -10.10
C LYS A 277 -24.28 4.45 -8.68
N LEU A 278 -23.51 4.00 -7.69
CA LEU A 278 -23.66 4.46 -6.31
C LEU A 278 -23.28 5.94 -6.17
N GLY A 279 -22.17 6.36 -6.81
CA GLY A 279 -21.82 7.77 -6.90
C GLY A 279 -22.94 8.62 -7.50
N LEU A 280 -23.60 8.16 -8.57
CA LEU A 280 -24.77 8.85 -9.13
C LEU A 280 -25.95 8.95 -8.15
N LYS A 281 -26.27 7.86 -7.44
CA LYS A 281 -27.41 7.77 -6.52
C LYS A 281 -27.28 8.64 -5.26
N GLN A 282 -26.08 8.83 -4.75
CA GLN A 282 -25.84 9.67 -3.56
C GLN A 282 -26.00 11.18 -3.82
N GLY A 283 -26.47 11.56 -5.02
CA GLY A 283 -26.61 12.96 -5.39
C GLY A 283 -25.26 13.65 -5.51
N TRP A 284 -24.18 12.91 -5.78
CA TRP A 284 -22.81 13.45 -5.90
C TRP A 284 -22.70 14.51 -7.02
N PHE A 285 -23.55 14.39 -8.05
CA PHE A 285 -23.73 15.35 -9.14
C PHE A 285 -24.68 16.52 -8.80
N ALA A 286 -25.43 16.41 -7.71
CA ALA A 286 -26.32 17.44 -7.18
C ALA A 286 -25.89 17.86 -5.75
N ALA A 287 -24.62 17.68 -5.40
CA ALA A 287 -24.11 17.83 -4.04
C ALA A 287 -24.36 19.25 -3.50
N SER A 288 -24.33 20.27 -4.36
CA SER A 288 -24.69 21.65 -4.05
C SER A 288 -26.11 21.83 -3.50
N LEU A 289 -27.02 20.91 -3.83
CA LEU A 289 -28.43 20.95 -3.43
C LEU A 289 -28.75 19.93 -2.33
N THR A 290 -28.06 18.79 -2.31
CA THR A 290 -28.41 17.66 -1.44
C THR A 290 -27.52 17.50 -0.20
N HIS A 291 -26.33 18.09 -0.20
CA HIS A 291 -25.35 17.87 0.85
C HIS A 291 -25.01 19.18 1.59
N PRO A 292 -25.27 19.25 2.92
CA PRO A 292 -25.08 20.46 3.71
C PRO A 292 -23.63 20.98 3.64
N SER A 293 -23.46 22.29 3.57
CA SER A 293 -22.15 22.94 3.62
C SER A 293 -21.45 22.79 4.97
N SER A 294 -22.20 22.50 6.04
CA SER A 294 -21.67 22.17 7.37
C SER A 294 -20.84 20.89 7.39
N ARG A 295 -21.00 20.01 6.39
CA ARG A 295 -20.21 18.78 6.23
C ARG A 295 -19.00 18.95 5.30
N ASN A 296 -18.70 20.18 4.86
CA ASN A 296 -17.52 20.44 4.06
C ASN A 296 -16.26 20.40 4.93
N ILE A 297 -15.12 20.09 4.33
CA ILE A 297 -13.89 19.80 5.10
C ILE A 297 -13.45 20.99 5.95
N ALA A 298 -13.59 22.21 5.43
CA ALA A 298 -13.27 23.46 6.14
C ALA A 298 -14.17 23.73 7.37
N GLN A 299 -15.31 23.06 7.49
CA GLN A 299 -16.20 23.13 8.66
C GLN A 299 -15.97 21.96 9.63
N LEU A 300 -15.42 20.85 9.15
CA LEU A 300 -15.18 19.64 9.93
C LEU A 300 -13.85 19.67 10.68
N ALA A 301 -12.79 20.23 10.08
CA ALA A 301 -11.46 20.17 10.64
C ALA A 301 -10.59 21.37 10.29
N LYS A 302 -9.72 21.73 11.23
CA LYS A 302 -8.54 22.55 10.98
C LYS A 302 -7.44 21.66 10.40
N VAL A 303 -6.88 22.07 9.26
CA VAL A 303 -5.81 21.32 8.59
C VAL A 303 -4.50 22.07 8.74
N LYS A 304 -3.46 21.38 9.21
CA LYS A 304 -2.10 21.91 9.33
C LYS A 304 -1.14 21.05 8.51
N ILE A 305 -0.09 21.65 7.96
CA ILE A 305 0.95 20.94 7.20
C ILE A 305 2.34 21.39 7.60
N ILE A 306 3.33 20.55 7.31
CA ILE A 306 4.75 20.92 7.29
C ILE A 306 5.23 20.75 5.84
N LYS A 307 5.67 21.85 5.23
CA LYS A 307 6.13 21.87 3.82
C LYS A 307 7.58 21.46 3.63
N ARG A 308 8.45 21.70 4.60
CA ARG A 308 9.89 21.40 4.53
C ARG A 308 10.31 20.51 5.70
N PRO A 309 11.33 19.64 5.54
CA PRO A 309 11.90 18.91 6.68
C PRO A 309 12.33 19.89 7.78
N GLY A 310 12.10 19.54 9.06
CA GLY A 310 12.38 20.42 10.21
C GLY A 310 11.54 21.71 10.28
N GLY A 311 10.58 21.92 9.36
CA GLY A 311 9.73 23.11 9.31
C GLY A 311 8.67 23.15 10.41
N GLN A 312 8.11 24.34 10.64
CA GLN A 312 6.99 24.53 11.58
C GLN A 312 5.64 24.18 10.95
N TRP A 313 4.68 23.81 11.81
CA TRP A 313 3.30 23.61 11.40
C TRP A 313 2.66 24.92 10.92
N GLU A 314 2.17 24.91 9.68
CA GLU A 314 1.39 26.01 9.10
C GLU A 314 -0.06 25.59 8.85
N GLU A 315 -1.00 26.52 8.97
CA GLU A 315 -2.41 26.25 8.68
C GLU A 315 -2.66 26.23 7.16
N LEU A 316 -3.17 25.09 6.66
CA LEU A 316 -3.58 24.94 5.28
C LEU A 316 -5.01 25.45 5.08
N LYS A 317 -5.15 26.57 4.37
CA LYS A 317 -6.46 27.17 4.08
C LYS A 317 -7.25 26.31 3.08
N ILE A 318 -8.24 25.58 3.58
CA ILE A 318 -9.15 24.77 2.75
C ILE A 318 -10.30 25.64 2.20
N PRO A 319 -10.49 25.74 0.88
CA PRO A 319 -11.64 26.46 0.32
C PRO A 319 -12.96 25.87 0.81
N ARG A 320 -13.92 26.72 1.18
CA ARG A 320 -15.23 26.29 1.72
C ARG A 320 -16.04 25.38 0.78
N SER A 321 -15.71 25.35 -0.51
CA SER A 321 -16.33 24.47 -1.51
C SER A 321 -15.79 23.04 -1.51
N ILE A 322 -14.68 22.75 -0.82
CA ILE A 322 -14.06 21.42 -0.81
C ILE A 322 -14.85 20.48 0.10
N ARG A 323 -15.28 19.35 -0.48
CA ARG A 323 -16.07 18.30 0.18
C ARG A 323 -15.30 17.00 0.41
N SER A 324 -14.20 16.82 -0.33
CA SER A 324 -13.30 15.70 -0.16
C SER A 324 -11.86 16.18 -0.23
N ILE A 325 -11.01 15.69 0.66
CA ILE A 325 -9.55 15.83 0.57
C ILE A 325 -8.95 14.45 0.33
N ILE A 326 -7.95 14.39 -0.52
CA ILE A 326 -7.17 13.20 -0.85
C ILE A 326 -5.70 13.55 -0.67
N CYS A 327 -4.99 12.76 0.13
CA CYS A 327 -3.55 12.81 0.28
C CYS A 327 -2.97 11.63 -0.51
N LEU A 328 -2.27 11.90 -1.59
CA LEU A 328 -1.83 10.91 -2.58
C LEU A 328 -0.33 10.68 -2.45
N ASN A 329 0.06 9.42 -2.48
CA ASN A 329 1.47 9.00 -2.62
C ASN A 329 1.79 8.52 -4.04
N LEU A 330 0.75 8.14 -4.79
CA LEU A 330 0.88 7.69 -6.18
C LEU A 330 0.35 8.74 -7.14
N PRO A 331 0.89 8.82 -8.37
CA PRO A 331 0.38 9.70 -9.41
C PRO A 331 -0.99 9.25 -9.95
N SER A 332 -1.55 8.15 -9.43
CA SER A 332 -2.78 7.56 -9.90
C SER A 332 -3.79 7.30 -8.78
N PHE A 333 -5.06 7.59 -9.06
CA PHE A 333 -6.20 7.46 -8.16
C PHE A 333 -7.38 6.81 -8.87
N SER A 334 -8.24 6.10 -8.14
CA SER A 334 -9.49 5.49 -8.64
C SER A 334 -9.36 4.73 -9.98
N GLY A 335 -8.34 3.88 -10.09
CA GLY A 335 -8.09 3.06 -11.27
C GLY A 335 -7.39 3.82 -12.39
N GLY A 336 -6.45 4.70 -12.06
CA GLY A 336 -5.52 5.26 -13.05
C GLY A 336 -5.76 6.72 -13.46
N LEU A 337 -6.68 7.43 -12.80
CA LEU A 337 -6.88 8.87 -13.01
C LEU A 337 -5.76 9.66 -12.32
N ASN A 338 -5.37 10.82 -12.84
CA ASN A 338 -4.34 11.67 -12.25
C ASN A 338 -4.97 12.93 -11.60
N PRO A 339 -5.32 12.89 -10.30
CA PRO A 339 -5.93 14.01 -9.60
C PRO A 339 -4.97 15.19 -9.38
N TRP A 340 -3.66 14.96 -9.34
CA TRP A 340 -2.67 16.02 -9.20
C TRP A 340 -2.43 16.75 -10.53
N GLY A 341 -2.40 16.01 -11.63
CA GLY A 341 -2.07 16.53 -12.96
C GLY A 341 -0.62 16.98 -13.06
N THR A 342 -0.37 18.07 -13.77
CA THR A 342 0.95 18.69 -13.89
C THR A 342 0.86 20.15 -13.45
N PRO A 343 1.50 20.54 -12.33
CA PRO A 343 1.52 21.94 -11.90
C PRO A 343 2.12 22.84 -12.97
N SER A 344 1.54 24.04 -13.14
CA SER A 344 2.03 25.00 -14.12
C SER A 344 2.95 26.03 -13.47
N THR A 345 4.20 26.10 -13.88
CA THR A 345 5.17 27.11 -13.41
C THR A 345 4.73 28.56 -13.67
N ARG A 346 3.74 28.76 -14.56
CA ARG A 346 3.18 30.08 -14.89
C ARG A 346 2.13 30.55 -13.87
N LYS A 347 1.48 29.64 -13.14
CA LYS A 347 0.45 30.01 -12.15
C LYS A 347 1.13 30.30 -10.83
N VAL A 348 0.90 31.49 -10.27
CA VAL A 348 1.49 31.90 -8.97
C VAL A 348 1.18 30.89 -7.86
N GLN A 349 -0.03 30.32 -7.86
CA GLN A 349 -0.48 29.31 -6.86
C GLN A 349 0.23 27.96 -6.99
N ASP A 350 0.82 27.66 -8.16
CA ASP A 350 1.52 26.39 -8.45
C ASP A 350 3.05 26.55 -8.34
N ARG A 351 3.58 27.76 -8.02
CA ARG A 351 5.02 28.04 -8.06
C ARG A 351 5.85 27.18 -7.09
N ASP A 352 5.25 26.79 -5.97
CA ASP A 352 5.90 25.98 -4.94
C ASP A 352 5.58 24.48 -5.10
N LEU A 353 4.83 24.09 -6.15
CA LEU A 353 4.39 22.72 -6.39
C LEU A 353 5.24 22.04 -7.46
N THR A 354 5.63 20.81 -7.20
CA THR A 354 6.46 19.98 -8.08
C THR A 354 5.63 18.89 -8.79
N ALA A 355 6.24 18.25 -9.78
CA ALA A 355 5.69 17.01 -10.32
C ALA A 355 5.63 15.94 -9.20
N PRO A 356 4.67 15.01 -9.24
CA PRO A 356 4.54 13.99 -8.22
C PRO A 356 5.61 12.92 -8.45
N TYR A 357 6.36 12.59 -7.39
CA TYR A 357 7.30 11.49 -7.35
C TYR A 357 6.88 10.51 -6.26
N VAL A 358 7.28 9.25 -6.39
CA VAL A 358 6.89 8.23 -5.40
C VAL A 358 7.90 8.09 -4.27
N ASP A 359 9.03 8.82 -4.31
CA ASP A 359 10.18 8.65 -3.43
C ASP A 359 10.85 9.99 -3.04
N ASP A 360 10.09 11.09 -3.01
CA ASP A 360 10.56 12.45 -2.70
C ASP A 360 10.25 12.93 -1.28
N GLY A 361 9.56 12.12 -0.47
CA GLY A 361 9.16 12.48 0.89
C GLY A 361 7.96 13.43 0.96
N LEU A 362 7.26 13.67 -0.15
CA LEU A 362 6.11 14.58 -0.23
C LEU A 362 4.80 13.83 -0.51
N ILE A 363 3.72 14.29 0.13
CA ILE A 363 2.36 13.83 -0.16
C ILE A 363 1.59 14.91 -0.91
N GLU A 364 0.96 14.56 -2.02
CA GLU A 364 0.11 15.49 -2.76
C GLU A 364 -1.27 15.62 -2.12
N VAL A 365 -1.64 16.84 -1.70
CA VAL A 365 -2.94 17.13 -1.09
C VAL A 365 -3.87 17.76 -2.14
N VAL A 366 -4.94 17.06 -2.49
CA VAL A 366 -5.91 17.47 -3.52
C VAL A 366 -7.32 17.55 -2.94
N GLY A 367 -8.07 18.59 -3.33
CA GLY A 367 -9.45 18.82 -2.93
C GLY A 367 -10.46 18.67 -4.08
N PHE A 368 -11.55 17.93 -3.83
CA PHE A 368 -12.70 17.82 -4.72
C PHE A 368 -13.93 18.56 -4.19
N ARG A 369 -14.72 19.12 -5.11
CA ARG A 369 -15.91 19.93 -4.80
C ARG A 369 -17.20 19.12 -4.90
N ASP A 370 -17.26 18.20 -5.84
CA ASP A 370 -18.42 17.37 -6.18
C ASP A 370 -17.98 16.31 -7.22
N ALA A 371 -18.95 15.50 -7.66
CA ALA A 371 -18.74 14.50 -8.70
C ALA A 371 -18.32 15.08 -10.05
N TRP A 372 -18.80 16.28 -10.41
CA TRP A 372 -18.43 16.93 -11.66
C TRP A 372 -16.94 17.24 -11.66
N HIS A 373 -16.41 17.72 -10.54
CA HIS A 373 -14.99 17.94 -10.37
C HIS A 373 -14.19 16.63 -10.43
N GLY A 374 -14.76 15.50 -10.00
CA GLY A 374 -14.17 14.18 -10.19
C GLY A 374 -14.14 13.74 -11.66
N LEU A 375 -15.18 14.04 -12.45
CA LEU A 375 -15.22 13.73 -13.89
C LEU A 375 -14.22 14.54 -14.71
N VAL A 376 -13.81 15.73 -14.24
CA VAL A 376 -12.77 16.55 -14.89
C VAL A 376 -11.50 15.72 -15.12
N LEU A 377 -11.18 14.77 -14.24
CA LEU A 377 -10.01 13.88 -14.37
C LEU A 377 -10.00 13.00 -15.64
N LEU A 378 -11.14 12.87 -16.34
CA LEU A 378 -11.21 12.17 -17.63
C LEU A 378 -10.69 13.03 -18.79
N ALA A 379 -10.60 14.35 -18.60
CA ALA A 379 -10.01 15.26 -19.58
C ALA A 379 -8.48 15.21 -19.51
N PRO A 380 -7.76 15.39 -20.64
CA PRO A 380 -6.29 15.28 -20.69
C PRO A 380 -5.50 16.14 -19.69
N ASN A 381 -6.04 17.31 -19.34
CA ASN A 381 -5.44 18.26 -18.38
C ASN A 381 -6.30 18.46 -17.13
N GLY A 382 -7.27 17.57 -16.92
CA GLY A 382 -8.16 17.66 -15.78
C GLY A 382 -7.47 17.24 -14.50
N HIS A 383 -7.62 18.05 -13.46
CA HIS A 383 -7.03 17.81 -12.16
C HIS A 383 -7.96 18.35 -11.07
N GLY A 384 -7.79 17.87 -9.83
CA GLY A 384 -8.50 18.39 -8.67
C GLY A 384 -7.93 19.76 -8.22
N THR A 385 -8.47 20.33 -7.14
CA THR A 385 -7.87 21.55 -6.56
C THR A 385 -6.58 21.15 -5.87
N ARG A 386 -5.41 21.61 -6.36
CA ARG A 386 -4.14 21.41 -5.63
C ARG A 386 -4.16 22.28 -4.38
N LEU A 387 -3.96 21.66 -3.22
CA LEU A 387 -4.00 22.36 -1.94
C LEU A 387 -2.58 22.54 -1.38
N ALA A 388 -1.75 21.48 -1.42
CA ALA A 388 -0.37 21.51 -0.97
C ALA A 388 0.40 20.27 -1.44
N GLN A 389 1.73 20.34 -1.35
CA GLN A 389 2.62 19.19 -1.13
C GLN A 389 3.23 19.34 0.27
N ALA A 390 3.32 18.24 1.03
CA ALA A 390 3.72 18.29 2.43
C ALA A 390 4.47 17.04 2.89
N HIS A 391 5.36 17.19 3.87
CA HIS A 391 6.04 16.08 4.56
C HIS A 391 5.20 15.52 5.71
N ARG A 392 4.37 16.37 6.31
CA ARG A 392 3.40 16.00 7.36
C ARG A 392 2.11 16.77 7.16
N ILE A 393 0.97 16.14 7.42
CA ILE A 393 -0.36 16.76 7.44
C ILE A 393 -1.11 16.30 8.68
N ARG A 394 -1.81 17.24 9.34
CA ARG A 394 -2.60 16.99 10.55
C ARG A 394 -4.00 17.56 10.38
N PHE A 395 -5.00 16.75 10.69
CA PHE A 395 -6.41 17.10 10.76
C PHE A 395 -6.83 17.15 12.22
N GLU A 396 -7.22 18.33 12.70
CA GLU A 396 -7.76 18.58 14.04
C GLU A 396 -9.27 18.82 13.90
N PHE A 397 -10.09 17.83 14.27
CA PHE A 397 -11.54 17.89 14.05
C PHE A 397 -12.23 18.81 15.06
N HIS A 398 -13.16 19.61 14.56
CA HIS A 398 -13.96 20.52 15.38
C HIS A 398 -15.04 19.77 16.16
N LYS A 399 -15.17 20.11 17.45
CA LYS A 399 -16.18 19.57 18.35
C LYS A 399 -17.59 19.91 17.86
N GLY A 400 -18.48 18.94 17.84
CA GLY A 400 -19.89 19.14 17.49
C GLY A 400 -20.15 19.51 16.01
N ALA A 401 -19.14 19.49 15.14
CA ALA A 401 -19.31 19.86 13.73
C ALA A 401 -20.18 18.85 12.95
N ALA A 402 -20.01 17.57 13.26
CA ALA A 402 -20.86 16.47 12.79
C ALA A 402 -20.67 15.24 13.71
N GLU A 403 -21.58 14.27 13.64
CA GLU A 403 -21.44 13.02 14.40
C GLU A 403 -20.32 12.12 13.87
N HIS A 404 -20.10 12.14 12.55
CA HIS A 404 -19.13 11.29 11.88
C HIS A 404 -18.71 11.89 10.54
N THR A 405 -17.59 11.39 10.01
CA THR A 405 -17.15 11.55 8.63
C THR A 405 -16.84 10.17 8.04
N PHE A 406 -16.50 10.12 6.76
CA PHE A 406 -16.01 8.91 6.11
C PHE A 406 -14.56 9.09 5.73
N MET A 407 -13.77 8.06 5.97
CA MET A 407 -12.34 8.03 5.66
C MET A 407 -12.01 6.75 4.89
N ARG A 408 -10.87 6.77 4.20
CA ARG A 408 -10.40 5.65 3.37
C ARG A 408 -8.88 5.64 3.30
N ILE A 409 -8.31 4.45 3.39
CA ILE A 409 -6.87 4.20 3.21
C ILE A 409 -6.70 3.05 2.22
N ASP A 410 -5.90 3.25 1.18
CA ASP A 410 -5.48 2.21 0.21
C ASP A 410 -6.62 1.33 -0.33
N GLY A 411 -7.81 1.92 -0.43
CA GLY A 411 -9.00 1.26 -0.94
C GLY A 411 -10.01 0.81 0.12
N GLU A 412 -9.64 0.79 1.40
CA GLU A 412 -10.45 0.32 2.54
C GLU A 412 -11.12 1.50 3.26
N PRO A 413 -12.45 1.66 3.15
CA PRO A 413 -13.18 2.77 3.75
C PRO A 413 -13.78 2.41 5.12
N TRP A 414 -13.91 3.40 5.99
CA TRP A 414 -14.63 3.27 7.26
C TRP A 414 -15.41 4.55 7.60
N LYS A 415 -16.37 4.41 8.52
CA LYS A 415 -17.14 5.51 9.08
C LYS A 415 -16.46 5.96 10.37
N GLN A 416 -15.90 7.16 10.38
CA GLN A 416 -15.11 7.70 11.49
C GLN A 416 -15.98 8.59 12.40
N PRO A 417 -16.19 8.23 13.67
CA PRO A 417 -16.80 9.11 14.66
C PRO A 417 -15.99 10.38 14.85
N LEU A 418 -16.69 11.51 15.02
CA LEU A 418 -16.10 12.82 15.26
C LEU A 418 -16.34 13.29 16.71
N PRO A 419 -15.53 14.24 17.22
CA PRO A 419 -15.55 14.57 18.64
C PRO A 419 -16.86 15.25 19.07
N LYS A 420 -17.42 14.80 20.19
CA LYS A 420 -18.49 15.49 20.94
C LYS A 420 -17.87 16.58 21.85
N GLU A 421 -18.70 17.34 22.57
CA GLU A 421 -18.33 18.61 23.24
C GLU A 421 -17.09 18.52 24.16
N ASP A 422 -16.73 17.33 24.67
CA ASP A 422 -15.53 17.11 25.51
C ASP A 422 -14.42 16.27 24.88
N ASP A 423 -14.56 15.84 23.63
CA ASP A 423 -13.62 14.95 22.96
C ASP A 423 -12.72 15.66 21.95
N THR A 424 -11.64 15.00 21.56
CA THR A 424 -10.79 15.41 20.43
C THR A 424 -10.58 14.22 19.51
N VAL A 425 -10.52 14.49 18.20
CA VAL A 425 -10.06 13.52 17.21
C VAL A 425 -8.98 14.21 16.42
N VAL A 426 -7.80 13.58 16.35
CA VAL A 426 -6.67 14.08 15.58
C VAL A 426 -6.18 12.97 14.67
N VAL A 427 -6.02 13.28 13.39
CA VAL A 427 -5.39 12.40 12.40
C VAL A 427 -4.13 13.08 11.90
N GLU A 428 -2.98 12.43 12.07
CA GLU A 428 -1.69 12.88 11.57
C GLU A 428 -1.18 11.89 10.55
N ILE A 429 -0.68 12.39 9.42
CA ILE A 429 -0.01 11.62 8.39
C ILE A 429 1.39 12.20 8.23
N SER A 430 2.39 11.33 8.24
CA SER A 430 3.80 11.70 8.09
C SER A 430 4.54 10.65 7.28
N HIS A 431 5.53 11.10 6.51
CA HIS A 431 6.50 10.18 5.93
C HIS A 431 7.17 9.35 7.03
N LEU A 432 7.40 8.06 6.74
CA LEU A 432 8.13 7.18 7.65
C LEU A 432 9.42 6.64 7.03
N ARG A 433 9.30 5.89 5.93
CA ARG A 433 10.38 5.11 5.30
C ARG A 433 10.08 4.92 3.81
N GLN A 434 10.99 4.26 3.11
CA GLN A 434 10.76 3.76 1.77
C GLN A 434 10.77 2.22 1.74
N VAL A 435 10.03 1.64 0.79
CA VAL A 435 10.05 0.21 0.49
C VAL A 435 10.34 0.03 -0.99
N ALA A 436 11.08 -1.02 -1.35
CA ALA A 436 11.37 -1.33 -2.74
C ALA A 436 10.18 -2.02 -3.42
N MET A 437 9.79 -1.52 -4.58
CA MET A 437 8.81 -2.13 -5.47
C MET A 437 9.45 -2.52 -6.78
N LEU A 438 8.90 -3.55 -7.43
CA LEU A 438 9.25 -3.90 -8.79
C LEU A 438 8.38 -3.08 -9.76
N ALA A 439 9.03 -2.42 -10.72
CA ALA A 439 8.39 -1.64 -11.77
C ALA A 439 8.60 -2.29 -13.14
N SER A 440 7.52 -2.43 -13.90
CA SER A 440 7.52 -2.94 -15.27
C SER A 440 7.17 -1.81 -16.25
N ASP A 441 7.69 -1.87 -17.47
CA ASP A 441 7.34 -0.90 -18.50
C ASP A 441 6.00 -1.23 -19.19
N PRO A 442 5.19 -0.20 -19.53
CA PRO A 442 5.38 1.21 -19.20
C PRO A 442 4.97 1.53 -17.74
N CYS A 443 5.92 2.07 -16.95
CA CYS A 443 5.67 2.55 -15.59
C CYS A 443 5.06 3.97 -15.60
N LYS A 444 4.13 4.26 -14.68
CA LYS A 444 3.56 5.61 -14.50
C LYS A 444 4.21 6.37 -13.35
N SER A 445 4.65 5.67 -12.32
CA SER A 445 5.44 6.22 -11.23
C SER A 445 6.76 6.77 -11.74
N LYS A 446 7.18 7.89 -11.17
CA LYS A 446 8.47 8.51 -11.43
C LYS A 446 9.25 8.56 -10.12
N SER A 447 10.54 8.32 -10.22
CA SER A 447 11.48 8.45 -9.12
C SER A 447 12.27 9.75 -9.27
N VAL A 448 12.56 10.44 -8.17
CA VAL A 448 13.48 11.59 -8.19
C VAL A 448 14.88 11.19 -8.59
N ASN A 449 15.25 9.94 -8.32
CA ASN A 449 16.54 9.35 -8.66
C ASN A 449 16.61 8.83 -10.11
N ASP A 450 15.54 8.94 -10.89
CA ASP A 450 15.54 8.54 -12.30
C ASP A 450 16.38 9.53 -13.13
N PRO A 451 17.38 9.09 -13.91
CA PRO A 451 18.24 9.99 -14.70
C PRO A 451 17.48 10.79 -15.78
N SER A 452 16.23 10.44 -16.07
CA SER A 452 15.33 11.19 -16.97
C SER A 452 14.51 12.28 -16.26
N SER A 453 14.58 12.38 -14.94
CA SER A 453 13.92 13.43 -14.15
C SER A 453 14.65 14.76 -14.32
N PRO A 454 13.95 15.90 -14.50
CA PRO A 454 14.62 17.20 -14.56
C PRO A 454 15.41 17.42 -13.26
N SER A 455 16.75 17.49 -13.38
CA SER A 455 17.65 17.66 -12.25
C SER A 455 17.37 19.00 -11.57
N CYS A 456 16.86 18.93 -10.34
CA CYS A 456 16.75 20.08 -9.45
C CYS A 456 17.90 20.04 -8.43
N HIS A 457 19.13 19.79 -8.87
CA HIS A 457 20.28 19.80 -7.97
C HIS A 457 20.98 21.15 -8.03
N GLY A 458 20.76 21.96 -7.00
CA GLY A 458 21.90 22.61 -6.37
C GLY A 458 22.69 21.50 -5.68
N HIS A 459 23.98 21.41 -6.01
CA HIS A 459 24.94 20.60 -5.27
C HIS A 459 24.97 21.10 -3.83
N ASP A 460 24.58 20.26 -2.88
CA ASP A 460 25.20 20.22 -1.57
C ASP A 460 25.53 18.74 -1.36
N ASP A 461 26.82 18.42 -1.53
CA ASP A 461 27.40 17.23 -0.93
C ASP A 461 27.34 17.46 0.58
N ASP A 462 26.50 16.73 1.29
CA ASP A 462 26.59 16.67 2.75
C ASP A 462 26.50 15.22 3.22
N ASP A 463 27.59 14.84 3.87
CA ASP A 463 27.81 13.55 4.52
C ASP A 463 26.63 13.17 5.41
N SER A 464 26.37 11.86 5.46
CA SER A 464 25.43 11.25 6.38
C SER A 464 25.80 11.58 7.83
N ASN A 465 25.23 12.64 8.36
CA ASN A 465 24.98 12.80 9.78
C ASN A 465 23.48 12.99 9.93
N SER A 466 22.82 11.93 10.38
CA SER A 466 21.46 12.00 10.90
C SER A 466 21.46 13.01 12.05
N LEU A 467 21.09 14.26 11.74
CA LEU A 467 20.71 15.21 12.77
C LEU A 467 19.43 14.66 13.38
N GLU A 468 19.59 14.13 14.59
CA GLU A 468 18.49 13.79 15.48
C GLU A 468 17.75 15.10 15.78
N ASP A 469 16.67 15.35 15.03
CA ASP A 469 15.62 16.22 15.52
C ASP A 469 15.16 15.61 16.85
N GLU A 470 15.45 16.28 17.98
CA GLU A 470 14.86 16.01 19.30
C GLU A 470 13.35 16.33 19.26
N ASP A 471 12.59 15.56 18.46
CA ASP A 471 11.15 15.42 18.56
C ASP A 471 10.90 14.34 19.64
N GLU A 472 10.25 14.72 20.74
CA GLU A 472 9.96 13.94 21.97
C GLU A 472 9.09 12.65 21.78
N TRP A 473 9.03 12.08 20.58
CA TRP A 473 8.08 11.01 20.18
C TRP A 473 8.69 9.92 19.27
N VAL A 474 9.94 9.53 19.54
CA VAL A 474 10.67 8.57 18.70
C VAL A 474 10.07 7.15 18.73
N ASP A 475 9.40 6.71 19.80
CA ASP A 475 8.98 5.30 19.94
C ASP A 475 7.66 4.94 19.22
N GLY A 476 6.72 5.89 19.12
CA GLY A 476 5.41 5.68 18.46
C GLY A 476 5.47 5.62 16.93
N ARG A 477 6.51 6.21 16.32
CA ARG A 477 6.71 6.28 14.86
C ARG A 477 7.59 5.16 14.30
N LYS A 478 8.07 4.19 15.11
CA LYS A 478 9.05 3.19 14.61
C LYS A 478 8.47 2.13 13.66
N LYS A 479 7.15 1.89 13.68
CA LYS A 479 6.45 0.80 12.98
C LYS A 479 4.99 1.15 12.67
N PHE A 480 4.46 0.59 11.59
CA PHE A 480 3.05 0.69 11.19
C PHE A 480 2.13 -0.17 12.07
N GLY A 481 2.63 -1.28 12.61
CA GLY A 481 1.83 -2.25 13.38
C GLY A 481 1.22 -3.37 12.54
N ALA A 482 1.62 -3.48 11.26
CA ALA A 482 1.17 -4.51 10.32
C ALA A 482 1.74 -5.90 10.65
N ALA A 483 2.92 -5.95 11.29
CA ALA A 483 3.45 -7.17 11.89
C ALA A 483 3.05 -7.23 13.38
N ALA A 484 2.38 -8.32 13.79
CA ALA A 484 1.86 -8.47 15.16
C ALA A 484 2.96 -8.54 16.23
N THR A 485 4.21 -8.78 15.85
CA THR A 485 5.32 -9.01 16.78
C THR A 485 6.64 -8.87 16.06
N PHE A 486 7.45 -7.85 16.38
CA PHE A 486 8.89 -7.97 16.15
C PHE A 486 9.76 -7.03 16.98
N LYS A 487 10.63 -7.62 17.80
CA LYS A 487 12.05 -7.28 17.93
C LYS A 487 12.80 -8.49 17.34
N ILE A 488 13.81 -8.27 16.49
CA ILE A 488 14.84 -9.30 16.29
C ILE A 488 15.41 -9.57 17.69
N PRO A 489 15.58 -10.83 18.15
CA PRO A 489 16.30 -11.06 19.40
C PRO A 489 17.67 -10.40 19.30
N ASP A 490 17.96 -9.43 20.16
CA ASP A 490 19.26 -8.74 20.28
C ASP A 490 20.35 -9.69 20.86
N GLU A 491 20.17 -11.02 20.80
CA GLU A 491 21.10 -12.02 21.34
C GLU A 491 22.06 -12.61 20.30
N VAL A 492 22.42 -11.81 19.29
CA VAL A 492 23.72 -12.00 18.64
C VAL A 492 24.47 -10.68 18.79
N ASP A 493 25.13 -10.56 19.93
CA ASP A 493 26.07 -9.48 20.21
C ASP A 493 27.33 -9.71 19.36
N ILE A 494 27.39 -9.05 18.20
CA ILE A 494 28.46 -9.17 17.19
C ILE A 494 29.76 -8.46 17.68
N ALA A 495 29.76 -7.84 18.86
CA ALA A 495 30.93 -7.13 19.40
C ALA A 495 31.94 -8.01 20.17
N HIS A 496 31.67 -9.30 20.39
CA HIS A 496 32.51 -10.15 21.26
C HIS A 496 33.19 -11.36 20.61
N LEU A 497 33.27 -11.44 19.29
CA LEU A 497 34.09 -12.43 18.58
C LEU A 497 35.03 -11.74 17.58
N SER A 498 36.06 -11.09 18.12
CA SER A 498 37.32 -10.85 17.39
C SER A 498 38.26 -12.04 17.55
#